data_AF-A0A1M5MLT0-F1
#
_entry.id   AF-A0A1M5MLT0-F1
#
_cell.length_a   1.000
_cell.length_b   1.000
_cell.length_c   1.000
_cell.angle_alpha   90.00
_cell.angle_beta   90.00
_cell.angle_gamma   90.00
#
_symmetry.space_group_name_H-M   'P 1'
#
loop_
_entity.id
_entity.type
_entity.pdbx_description
1 polymer ?
#
loop_
_entity_poly.entity_id
_entity_poly.type
_entity_poly.pdbx_seq_one_letter_code
_entity_poly.pdbx_strand_id
1 'polypeptide(L)' 'MLVTRKAPDFEADAFYQGKITKVKLSDYRGKWVVLCFYPGDFTFV' A
#
# COMPACT_ATOMS: atom_id res chain seq x y z
N MET A 1 -7.32 -8.49 -15.99
CA MET A 1 -5.84 -8.50 -16.15
C MET A 1 -5.31 -7.17 -15.63
N LEU A 2 -4.44 -7.16 -14.60
CA LEU A 2 -3.96 -5.93 -13.94
C LEU A 2 -2.55 -5.50 -14.40
N VAL A 3 -1.74 -6.45 -14.87
CA VAL A 3 -0.38 -6.20 -15.36
C VAL A 3 -0.43 -5.27 -16.59
N THR A 4 0.58 -4.40 -16.71
CA THR A 4 0.73 -3.34 -17.74
C THR A 4 -0.39 -2.29 -17.81
N ARG A 5 -1.38 -2.34 -16.92
CA ARG A 5 -2.37 -1.27 -16.72
C ARG A 5 -1.91 -0.35 -15.60
N LYS A 6 -2.44 0.88 -15.58
CA LYS A 6 -2.23 1.77 -14.44
C LYS A 6 -2.78 1.10 -13.18
N ALA A 7 -1.96 1.04 -12.13
CA ALA A 7 -2.39 0.52 -10.85
C ALA A 7 -3.62 1.31 -10.35
N PRO A 8 -4.67 0.63 -9.84
CA PRO A 8 -5.81 1.30 -9.22
C PRO A 8 -5.35 2.20 -8.09
N ASP A 9 -5.82 3.45 -8.08
CA ASP A 9 -5.52 4.38 -6.99
C ASP A 9 -6.28 3.95 -5.74
N PHE A 10 -5.68 4.17 -4.58
CA PHE A 10 -6.30 3.91 -3.29
C PHE A 10 -5.81 4.90 -2.26
N GLU A 11 -6.61 5.10 -1.22
CA GLU A 11 -6.25 5.85 -0.03
C GLU A 11 -6.64 5.02 1.20
N ALA A 12 -5.73 4.87 2.14
CA ALA A 12 -5.95 4.10 3.36
C ALA A 12 -5.16 4.70 4.53
N ASP A 13 -5.60 4.39 5.74
CA ASP A 13 -4.81 4.66 6.94
C ASP A 13 -3.67 3.63 7.04
N ALA A 14 -2.48 4.10 7.41
CA ALA A 14 -1.29 3.27 7.57
C ALA A 14 -0.56 3.64 8.86
N PHE A 15 0.11 2.67 9.48
CA PHE A 15 1.00 2.91 10.60
C PHE A 15 2.43 3.11 10.11
N TYR A 16 2.98 4.32 10.29
CA TYR A 16 4.34 4.66 9.88
C TYR A 16 5.02 5.52 10.95
N GLN A 17 6.24 5.13 11.34
CA GLN A 17 7.04 5.83 12.35
C GLN A 17 6.28 6.15 13.65
N GLY A 18 5.53 5.17 14.17
CA GLY A 18 4.83 5.31 15.44
C GLY A 18 3.51 6.08 15.38
N LYS A 19 3.03 6.44 14.17
CA LYS A 19 1.82 7.25 13.98
C LYS A 19 0.91 6.64 12.92
N ILE A 20 -0.39 6.91 13.06
CA ILE A 20 -1.38 6.67 12.00
C ILE A 20 -1.30 7.85 11.03
N THR A 21 -1.10 7.56 9.75
CA THR A 21 -1.06 8.53 8.66
C THR A 21 -1.95 8.07 7.52
N LYS A 22 -2.42 9.03 6.71
CA LYS A 22 -3.06 8.73 5.44
C LYS A 22 -1.99 8.42 4.38
N VAL A 23 -2.19 7.36 3.62
CA VAL A 23 -1.34 6.98 2.47
C VAL A 23 -2.21 6.90 1.23
N LYS A 24 -1.80 7.59 0.17
CA LYS A 24 -2.42 7.51 -1.15
C LYS A 24 -1.41 7.08 -2.20
N LEU A 25 -1.77 6.10 -3.04
CA LEU A 25 -0.85 5.58 -4.06
C LEU A 25 -0.38 6.69 -5.02
N SER A 26 -1.26 7.64 -5.35
CA SER A 26 -0.91 8.76 -6.21
C SER A 26 0.20 9.67 -5.69
N ASP A 27 0.47 9.68 -4.38
CA ASP A 27 1.49 10.54 -3.77
C ASP A 27 2.92 10.06 -4.08
N TYR A 28 3.05 8.81 -4.56
CA TYR A 28 4.33 8.19 -4.90
C TYR A 28 4.65 8.24 -6.40
N ARG A 29 3.91 9.02 -7.21
CA ARG A 29 4.23 9.18 -8.63
C ARG A 29 5.68 9.64 -8.84
N GLY A 30 6.33 9.07 -9.87
CA GLY A 30 7.74 9.30 -10.16
C GLY A 30 8.71 8.43 -9.35
N LYS A 31 8.20 7.56 -8.47
CA LYS A 31 8.98 6.56 -7.73
C LYS A 31 8.51 5.15 -8.11
N TRP A 32 9.43 4.19 -8.03
CA TRP A 32 9.06 2.77 -8.04
C TRP A 32 8.42 2.39 -6.71
N VAL A 33 7.32 1.65 -6.76
CA VAL A 33 6.55 1.23 -5.59
C VAL A 33 6.35 -0.28 -5.66
N VAL A 34 6.58 -0.97 -4.55
CA VAL A 34 6.22 -2.37 -4.35
C VAL A 34 5.06 -2.41 -3.36
N LEU A 35 3.97 -3.08 -3.74
CA LEU A 35 2.81 -3.29 -2.88
C LEU A 35 2.75 -4.76 -2.47
N CYS A 36 2.93 -5.03 -1.18
CA CYS A 36 2.89 -6.37 -0.61
C CYS A 36 1.60 -6.56 0.19
N PHE A 37 0.83 -7.57 -0.17
CA PHE A 37 -0.33 -8.02 0.61
C PHE A 37 0.07 -9.25 1.42
N TYR A 38 -0.39 -9.33 2.67
CA TYR A 38 -0.20 -10.49 3.53
C TYR A 38 -1.53 -10.87 4.20
N PRO A 39 -1.71 -12.14 4.65
CA PRO A 39 -3.02 -12.64 5.05
C PRO A 39 -3.63 -11.99 6.30
N GLY A 40 -2.80 -11.61 7.27
CA GLY A 40 -3.26 -10.98 8.51
C GLY A 40 -2.18 -10.88 9.58
N ASP A 41 -2.39 -9.97 10.53
CA ASP A 41 -1.56 -9.80 11.72
C ASP A 41 -1.83 -10.92 12.74
N PHE A 42 -0.80 -11.28 13.53
CA PHE A 42 -0.89 -12.20 14.67
C PHE A 42 -1.59 -13.53 14.37
N THR A 43 -1.22 -14.16 13.26
CA THR A 43 -1.71 -15.50 12.91
C THR A 43 -0.99 -16.57 13.73
N PHE A 44 -1.66 -17.72 13.92
CA PHE A 44 -1.03 -18.92 14.44
C PHE A 44 -0.18 -19.55 13.34
N VAL A 45 1.11 -19.71 13.58
CA VAL A 45 2.05 -20.45 12.70
C VAL A 45 2.32 -21.83 13.26
#